data_AF-A0A0L8K411-F1
#
_entry.id   AF-A0A0L8K411-F1
#
_cell.length_a   1.000
_cell.length_b   1.000
_cell.length_c   1.000
_cell.angle_alpha   90.00
_cell.angle_beta   90.00
_cell.angle_gamma   90.00
#
_symmetry.space_group_name_H-M   'P 1'
#
loop_
_entity.id
_entity.type
_entity.pdbx_description
1 polymer ?
#
loop_
_entity_poly.entity_id
_entity_poly.type
_entity_poly.pdbx_seq_one_letter_code
_entity_poly.pdbx_strand_id
1 'polypeptide(L)'
;MTMYGKLARVLAATALATAGLVGYAGSAAAGTNGQQVTVSTRWSDQIRMCGRNQYDQEACTGWIASPDLWTPVSGWWWKGEVFIEGWRQDTGESYYGYCDVPPEQASDWTECYLWGTL
;
A
#
# COMPACT_ATOMS: atom_id res chain seq x y z
N MET A 1 40.21 -6.38 -19.30
CA MET A 1 39.06 -6.00 -18.45
C MET A 1 37.87 -5.81 -19.37
N THR A 2 36.89 -6.70 -19.29
CA THR A 2 35.78 -6.82 -20.24
C THR A 2 34.60 -6.00 -19.72
N MET A 3 34.26 -4.90 -20.39
CA MET A 3 33.04 -4.13 -20.11
C MET A 3 31.86 -4.74 -20.87
N TYR A 4 30.91 -5.30 -20.14
CA TYR A 4 29.56 -5.66 -20.58
C TYR A 4 28.60 -4.94 -19.62
N GLY A 5 27.47 -4.33 -20.00
CA GLY A 5 26.79 -4.22 -21.28
C GLY A 5 25.67 -3.20 -21.14
N LYS A 6 25.29 -2.57 -22.25
CA LYS A 6 24.15 -1.66 -22.38
C LYS A 6 22.85 -2.40 -22.05
N LEU A 7 21.99 -1.83 -21.20
CA LEU A 7 20.56 -2.15 -21.22
C LEU A 7 19.75 -0.87 -21.38
N ALA A 8 18.96 -0.90 -22.44
CA ALA A 8 18.23 0.19 -23.05
C ALA A 8 17.12 0.73 -22.15
N ARG A 9 17.01 2.06 -22.09
CA ARG A 9 15.79 2.74 -21.64
C ARG A 9 14.80 2.70 -22.79
N VAL A 10 13.83 1.79 -22.72
CA VAL A 10 12.74 1.72 -23.70
C VAL A 10 11.67 2.73 -23.28
N LEU A 11 11.53 3.78 -24.10
CA LEU A 11 10.41 4.72 -24.12
C LEU A 11 9.16 4.01 -24.64
N ALA A 12 8.03 4.18 -23.96
CA ALA A 12 6.71 3.95 -24.54
C ALA A 12 5.76 5.05 -24.05
N ALA A 13 5.79 6.21 -24.72
CA ALA A 13 4.75 7.22 -24.61
C ALA A 13 3.67 6.88 -25.64
N THR A 14 2.59 6.25 -25.20
CA THR A 14 1.34 6.16 -25.98
C THR A 14 0.27 6.92 -25.22
N ALA A 15 -0.15 8.04 -25.79
CA ALA A 15 -1.26 8.84 -25.30
C ALA A 15 -2.58 8.19 -25.73
N LEU A 16 -3.44 7.87 -24.76
CA LEU A 16 -4.85 7.60 -24.97
C LEU A 16 -5.65 8.57 -24.11
N ALA A 17 -6.30 9.52 -24.78
CA ALA A 17 -7.28 10.41 -24.18
C ALA A 17 -8.63 9.69 -24.14
N THR A 18 -9.09 9.34 -22.93
CA THR A 18 -10.48 8.98 -22.67
C THR A 18 -10.90 9.65 -21.37
N ALA A 19 -11.92 10.51 -21.46
CA ALA A 19 -12.55 11.15 -20.33
C ALA A 19 -13.18 10.08 -19.42
N GLY A 20 -12.69 10.01 -18.20
CA GLY A 20 -13.26 9.24 -17.11
C GLY A 20 -12.68 9.77 -15.82
N LEU A 21 -13.53 10.25 -14.92
CA LEU A 21 -13.15 10.53 -13.54
C LEU A 21 -12.71 9.22 -12.89
N VAL A 22 -11.44 8.89 -13.01
CA VAL A 22 -10.78 7.83 -12.26
C VAL A 22 -9.61 8.53 -11.58
N GLY A 23 -9.67 8.59 -10.24
CA GLY A 23 -8.61 9.18 -9.44
C GLY A 23 -7.28 8.59 -9.87
N TYR A 24 -6.37 9.47 -10.30
CA TYR A 24 -5.01 9.10 -10.67
C TYR A 24 -4.30 8.59 -9.41
N ALA A 25 -4.39 7.29 -9.13
CA ALA A 25 -3.35 6.59 -8.40
C ALA A 25 -2.17 6.48 -9.38
N GLY A 26 -1.39 7.56 -9.50
CA GLY A 26 -0.15 7.56 -10.26
C GLY A 26 0.70 6.38 -9.77
N SER A 27 1.14 5.55 -10.71
CA SER A 27 2.10 4.48 -10.42
C SER A 27 3.33 5.14 -9.80
N ALA A 28 3.47 5.07 -8.48
CA ALA A 28 4.69 5.56 -7.85
C ALA A 28 5.85 4.70 -8.37
N ALA A 29 6.97 5.35 -8.68
CA ALA A 29 8.18 4.63 -8.99
C ALA A 29 8.56 3.81 -7.74
N ALA A 30 8.45 2.49 -7.90
CA ALA A 30 8.90 1.46 -6.99
C ALA A 30 10.09 1.91 -6.11
N GLY A 31 9.94 1.75 -4.79
CA GLY A 31 11.01 1.90 -3.80
C GLY A 31 11.52 3.31 -3.45
N THR A 32 11.14 4.40 -4.14
CA THR A 32 11.81 5.71 -3.97
C THR A 32 11.01 6.79 -3.21
N ASN A 33 9.71 6.59 -2.96
CA ASN A 33 8.88 7.54 -2.21
C ASN A 33 7.61 6.84 -1.68
N GLY A 34 7.77 6.09 -0.60
CA GLY A 34 6.73 5.28 0.03
C GLY A 34 6.65 3.85 -0.53
N GLN A 35 5.88 3.02 0.15
CA GLN A 35 5.70 1.61 -0.18
C GLN A 35 4.24 1.18 -0.13
N GLN A 36 3.93 0.12 -0.86
CA GLN A 36 2.70 -0.64 -0.67
C GLN A 36 2.82 -1.49 0.58
N VAL A 37 1.67 -1.84 1.15
CA VAL A 37 1.63 -2.56 2.43
C VAL A 37 0.91 -3.88 2.25
N THR A 38 1.47 -4.93 2.83
CA THR A 38 0.75 -6.19 3.06
C THR A 38 0.45 -6.28 4.54
N VAL A 39 -0.83 -6.38 4.89
CA VAL A 39 -1.28 -6.42 6.28
C VAL A 39 -1.53 -7.86 6.69
N SER A 40 -0.93 -8.31 7.79
CA SER A 40 -1.32 -9.54 8.45
C SER A 40 -2.42 -9.29 9.47
N THR A 41 -3.56 -9.95 9.29
CA THR A 41 -4.68 -9.89 10.22
C THR A 41 -4.96 -11.28 10.77
N ARG A 42 -5.19 -11.38 12.09
CA ARG A 42 -5.50 -12.67 12.72
C ARG A 42 -7.00 -13.00 12.71
N TRP A 43 -7.85 -11.97 12.76
CA TRP A 43 -9.28 -12.12 13.03
C TRP A 43 -10.18 -11.22 12.20
N SER A 44 -9.61 -10.26 11.47
CA SER A 44 -10.37 -9.25 10.72
C SER A 44 -10.75 -9.79 9.34
N ASP A 45 -12.02 -9.65 8.98
CA ASP A 45 -12.55 -9.99 7.65
C ASP A 45 -12.37 -8.83 6.66
N GLN A 46 -12.24 -7.61 7.19
CA GLN A 46 -11.98 -6.41 6.42
C GLN A 46 -10.98 -5.53 7.13
N ILE A 47 -10.20 -4.78 6.35
CA ILE A 47 -9.27 -3.77 6.85
C ILE A 47 -9.50 -2.43 6.18
N ARG A 48 -9.13 -1.36 6.88
CA ARG A 48 -9.05 -0.01 6.37
C ARG A 48 -7.73 0.60 6.83
N MET A 49 -7.04 1.28 5.93
CA MET A 49 -5.76 1.92 6.24
C MET A 49 -5.89 3.43 6.05
N CYS A 50 -5.32 4.19 6.97
CA CYS A 50 -5.27 5.64 6.91
C CYS A 50 -3.87 6.14 7.27
N GLY A 51 -3.40 7.16 6.57
CA GLY A 51 -2.15 7.82 6.92
C GLY A 51 -1.66 8.68 5.77
N ARG A 52 -0.36 8.95 5.78
CA ARG A 52 0.27 9.81 4.79
C ARG A 52 0.71 9.03 3.55
N ASN A 53 0.26 9.49 2.39
CA ASN A 53 0.62 8.90 1.10
C ASN A 53 1.98 9.42 0.57
N GLN A 54 2.40 8.94 -0.61
CA GLN A 54 3.64 9.37 -1.27
C GLN A 54 3.73 10.89 -1.53
N TYR A 55 2.59 11.58 -1.59
CA TYR A 55 2.49 13.02 -1.84
C TYR A 55 2.37 13.85 -0.55
N ASP A 56 2.65 13.27 0.61
CA ASP A 56 2.47 13.91 1.93
C ASP A 56 1.02 14.31 2.24
N GLN A 57 0.04 13.63 1.63
CA GLN A 57 -1.38 13.87 1.87
C GLN A 57 -1.96 12.77 2.77
N GLU A 58 -2.78 13.17 3.73
CA GLU A 58 -3.60 12.25 4.50
C GLU A 58 -4.66 11.62 3.60
N ALA A 59 -4.68 10.29 3.57
CA ALA A 59 -5.63 9.52 2.80
C ALA A 59 -6.06 8.28 3.57
N CYS A 60 -7.25 7.78 3.25
CA CYS A 60 -7.74 6.51 3.76
C CYS A 60 -8.19 5.63 2.60
N THR A 61 -7.93 4.33 2.71
CA THR A 61 -8.59 3.34 1.86
C THR A 61 -10.08 3.25 2.21
N GLY A 62 -10.86 2.61 1.32
CA GLY A 62 -12.12 1.98 1.73
C GLY A 62 -11.85 0.73 2.57
N TRP A 63 -12.92 0.03 2.93
CA TRP A 63 -12.81 -1.31 3.50
C TRP A 63 -12.36 -2.31 2.43
N ILE A 64 -11.30 -3.04 2.72
CA ILE A 64 -10.67 -4.03 1.86
C ILE A 64 -10.89 -5.38 2.52
N ALA A 65 -11.40 -6.36 1.77
CA ALA A 65 -11.56 -7.72 2.29
C ALA A 65 -10.19 -8.33 2.61
N SER A 66 -10.07 -8.95 3.79
CA SER A 66 -8.87 -9.63 4.27
C SER A 66 -9.15 -11.11 4.57
N PRO A 67 -9.54 -11.92 3.56
CA PRO A 67 -9.91 -13.33 3.76
C PRO A 67 -8.71 -14.22 4.12
N ASP A 68 -7.49 -13.75 3.84
CA ASP A 68 -6.24 -14.48 4.04
C ASP A 68 -5.42 -13.89 5.18
N LEU A 69 -4.47 -14.68 5.70
CA LEU A 69 -3.55 -14.23 6.75
C LEU A 69 -2.77 -12.97 6.38
N TRP A 70 -2.55 -12.74 5.08
CA TRP A 70 -1.84 -11.61 4.52
C TRP A 70 -2.66 -10.97 3.41
N THR A 71 -2.98 -9.69 3.56
CA THR A 71 -3.80 -8.93 2.63
C THR A 71 -2.96 -7.84 1.97
N PRO A 72 -2.65 -7.95 0.67
CA PRO A 72 -1.92 -6.91 -0.06
C PRO A 72 -2.85 -5.72 -0.34
N VAL A 73 -2.43 -4.53 0.08
CA VAL A 73 -3.14 -3.27 -0.20
C VAL A 73 -2.50 -2.59 -1.41
N SER A 74 -2.69 -3.22 -2.56
CA SER A 74 -2.12 -2.79 -3.84
C SER A 74 -2.68 -1.44 -4.31
N GLY A 75 -1.84 -0.65 -4.97
CA GLY A 75 -2.23 0.64 -5.57
C GLY A 75 -2.25 1.81 -4.58
N TRP A 76 -1.95 1.58 -3.31
CA TRP A 76 -1.76 2.61 -2.29
C TRP A 76 -0.31 2.66 -1.85
N TRP A 77 0.26 3.86 -1.79
CA TRP A 77 1.66 4.07 -1.42
C TRP A 77 1.73 4.96 -0.19
N TRP A 78 2.27 4.44 0.88
CA TRP A 78 2.31 5.08 2.20
C TRP A 78 3.73 5.43 2.62
N LYS A 79 3.88 6.40 3.52
CA LYS A 79 5.16 6.72 4.17
C LYS A 79 4.98 7.27 5.59
N GLY A 80 5.84 6.82 6.49
CA GLY A 80 5.74 7.05 7.93
C GLY A 80 4.65 6.19 8.56
N GLU A 81 4.10 6.68 9.67
CA GLU A 81 3.07 5.97 10.41
C GLU A 81 1.75 5.85 9.62
N VAL A 82 1.24 4.63 9.56
CA VAL A 82 -0.06 4.27 8.97
C VAL A 82 -0.90 3.60 10.04
N PHE A 83 -2.10 4.12 10.22
CA PHE A 83 -3.14 3.54 11.05
C PHE A 83 -3.88 2.45 10.28
N ILE A 84 -4.09 1.30 10.93
CA ILE A 84 -4.79 0.15 10.37
C ILE A 84 -5.95 -0.19 11.30
N GLU A 85 -7.14 -0.20 10.74
CA GLU A 85 -8.38 -0.65 11.37
C GLU A 85 -8.80 -1.98 10.74
N GLY A 86 -9.08 -2.98 11.56
CA GLY A 86 -9.61 -4.27 11.13
C GLY A 86 -11.00 -4.49 11.72
N TRP A 87 -11.94 -4.94 10.91
CA TRP A 87 -13.31 -5.25 11.32
C TRP A 87 -13.56 -6.75 11.18
N ARG A 88 -14.16 -7.33 12.21
CA ARG A 88 -14.62 -8.72 12.23
C ARG A 88 -16.14 -8.76 12.11
N GLN A 89 -16.65 -9.37 11.04
CA GLN A 89 -18.06 -9.29 10.64
C GLN A 89 -18.97 -10.14 11.53
N ASP A 90 -18.50 -11.30 12.00
CA ASP A 90 -19.30 -12.23 12.81
C ASP A 90 -19.52 -11.74 14.25
N THR A 91 -18.51 -11.11 14.86
CA THR A 91 -18.61 -10.55 16.23
C THR A 91 -18.91 -9.06 16.27
N GLY A 92 -18.67 -8.32 15.18
CA GLY A 92 -18.75 -6.86 15.15
C GLY A 92 -17.61 -6.17 15.90
N GLU A 93 -16.51 -6.88 16.16
CA GLU A 93 -15.34 -6.34 16.85
C GLU A 93 -14.43 -5.57 15.89
N SER A 94 -13.85 -4.47 16.40
CA SER A 94 -12.81 -3.71 15.71
C SER A 94 -11.45 -3.91 16.38
N TYR A 95 -10.40 -3.99 15.57
CA TYR A 95 -9.02 -4.09 15.99
C TYR A 95 -8.23 -2.94 15.38
N TYR A 96 -7.30 -2.37 16.15
CA TYR A 96 -6.55 -1.20 15.72
C TYR A 96 -5.05 -1.45 15.86
N GLY A 97 -4.28 -0.87 14.96
CA GLY A 97 -2.82 -0.96 14.99
C GLY A 97 -2.18 0.15 14.18
N TYR A 98 -0.87 0.30 14.38
CA TYR A 98 -0.04 1.24 13.64
C TYR A 98 1.11 0.48 13.00
N CYS A 99 1.57 0.97 11.85
CA CYS A 99 2.71 0.45 11.14
C CYS A 99 3.55 1.60 10.61
N ASP A 100 4.86 1.56 10.83
CA ASP A 100 5.78 2.52 10.22
C ASP A 100 6.22 2.01 8.84
N VAL A 101 5.88 2.77 7.81
CA VAL A 101 6.25 2.46 6.43
C VAL A 101 7.44 3.33 6.05
N PRO A 102 8.59 2.74 5.64
CA PRO A 102 9.74 3.54 5.28
C PRO A 102 9.43 4.52 4.14
N PRO A 103 10.06 5.70 4.12
CA PRO A 103 9.91 6.61 2.98
C PRO A 103 10.64 6.08 1.73
N GLU A 104 11.66 5.24 1.89
CA GLU A 104 12.47 4.67 0.80
C GLU A 104 13.00 3.30 1.24
N GLN A 105 12.86 2.29 0.38
CA GLN A 105 13.49 0.98 0.56
C GLN A 105 13.61 0.25 -0.80
N ALA A 106 14.43 -0.80 -0.87
CA ALA A 106 14.63 -1.55 -2.11
C ALA A 106 13.40 -2.36 -2.58
N SER A 107 12.49 -2.70 -1.66
CA SER A 107 11.26 -3.44 -1.92
C SER A 107 10.07 -2.50 -2.07
N ASP A 108 9.11 -2.87 -2.92
CA ASP A 108 7.84 -2.13 -3.04
C ASP A 108 6.88 -2.39 -1.88
N TRP A 109 7.18 -3.39 -1.05
CA TRP A 109 6.27 -3.92 -0.05
C TRP A 109 6.86 -3.83 1.35
N THR A 110 6.04 -3.31 2.27
CA THR A 110 6.26 -3.34 3.71
C THR A 110 5.22 -4.25 4.35
N GLU A 111 5.67 -5.13 5.24
CA GLU A 111 4.81 -6.00 6.01
C GLU A 111 4.35 -5.30 7.28
N CYS A 112 3.04 -5.26 7.50
CA CYS A 112 2.44 -4.68 8.68
C CYS A 112 1.61 -5.72 9.43
N TYR A 113 1.74 -5.76 10.75
CA TYR A 113 1.06 -6.75 11.58
C TYR A 113 -0.06 -6.08 12.37
N LEU A 114 -1.32 -6.37 12.01
CA LEU A 114 -2.48 -5.97 12.79
C LEU A 114 -2.74 -7.01 13.88
N TRP A 115 -1.90 -6.98 14.90
CA TRP A 115 -2.05 -7.82 16.10
C TRP A 115 -2.72 -7.08 17.26
N GLY A 116 -3.51 -6.05 16.94
CA GLY A 116 -4.01 -5.03 17.87
C GLY A 116 -4.28 -5.53 19.29
N THR A 117 -3.70 -4.82 20.26
CA THR A 117 -4.17 -4.81 21.65
C THR A 117 -5.56 -4.17 21.71
N LEU A 118 -6.48 -4.86 22.39
CA LEU A 118 -7.79 -4.39 22.81
C LEU A 118 -7.71 -3.11 23.65
#